data_AF-A0A9N7LUK5-F1
#
_entry.id   AF-A0A9N7LUK5-F1
#
_cell.length_a   1.000
_cell.length_b   1.000
_cell.length_c   1.000
_cell.angle_alpha   90.00
_cell.angle_beta   90.00
_cell.angle_gamma   90.00
#
_symmetry.space_group_name_H-M   'P 1'
#
loop_
_entity.id
_entity.type
_entity.pdbx_description
1 polymer ?
#
loop_
_entity_poly.entity_id
_entity_poly.type
_entity_poly.pdbx_seq_one_letter_code
_entity_poly.pdbx_strand_id
1 'polypeptide(L)'
;MPFYWIPVADAPFPHAMRRNHTCPFALENVRRHFREFGWTPGQDTYRELYANPDFQRRARDCSAHQGSWLVALPAVESVLTCTPASTAPDEIELLAKNSPVISALNNSDRNLALSLLDSLDPIRIFRTHDGTWLSNGQHRICAARIAGVSHIPVWWKFGVRPPDGAKPAQPTPLSPG
;
A
#
# COMPACT_ATOMS: atom_id res chain seq x y z
N MET A 1 3.42 -16.71 6.20
CA MET A 1 2.49 -15.55 6.18
C MET A 1 2.62 -14.97 4.79
N PRO A 2 1.59 -14.98 3.94
CA PRO A 2 1.78 -14.59 2.55
C PRO A 2 1.41 -13.14 2.28
N PHE A 3 1.99 -12.59 1.22
CA PHE A 3 1.47 -11.41 0.56
C PHE A 3 0.17 -11.76 -0.19
N TYR A 4 -0.76 -10.81 -0.19
CA TYR A 4 -1.96 -10.82 -1.03
C TYR A 4 -1.98 -9.60 -1.93
N TRP A 5 -2.46 -9.78 -3.15
CA TRP A 5 -2.90 -8.70 -4.00
C TRP A 5 -4.29 -8.27 -3.55
N ILE A 6 -4.37 -7.07 -2.97
CA ILE A 6 -5.62 -6.46 -2.53
C ILE A 6 -6.02 -5.39 -3.54
N PRO A 7 -7.28 -5.37 -4.03
CA PRO A 7 -7.75 -4.28 -4.86
C PRO A 7 -7.56 -2.95 -4.13
N VAL A 8 -6.95 -1.98 -4.81
CA VAL A 8 -6.70 -0.65 -4.21
C VAL A 8 -8.01 0.02 -3.83
N ALA A 9 -9.08 -0.23 -4.60
CA ALA A 9 -10.43 0.25 -4.29
C ALA A 9 -10.91 -0.17 -2.89
N ASP A 10 -10.54 -1.38 -2.46
CA ASP A 10 -11.00 -2.01 -1.21
C ASP A 10 -10.06 -1.71 -0.03
N ALA A 11 -8.89 -1.14 -0.28
CA ALA A 11 -8.02 -0.67 0.79
C ALA A 11 -8.70 0.48 1.57
N PRO A 12 -8.32 0.76 2.83
CA PRO A 12 -8.71 1.99 3.50
C PRO A 12 -8.25 3.22 2.72
N PHE A 13 -8.98 4.33 2.82
CA PHE A 13 -8.47 5.60 2.35
C PHE A 13 -7.41 6.10 3.34
N PRO A 14 -6.18 6.42 2.88
CA PRO A 14 -5.17 7.03 3.72
C PRO A 14 -5.71 8.34 4.31
N HIS A 15 -5.60 8.47 5.62
CA HIS A 15 -6.32 9.50 6.36
C HIS A 15 -5.54 9.98 7.57
N ALA A 16 -5.80 11.24 7.92
CA ALA A 16 -5.32 11.86 9.14
C ALA A 16 -3.80 11.70 9.37
N MET A 17 -3.02 11.65 8.28
CA MET A 17 -1.56 11.59 8.34
C MET A 17 -1.06 12.82 9.11
N ARG A 18 -0.64 12.60 10.36
CA ARG A 18 -0.25 13.69 11.27
C ARG A 18 1.15 14.18 10.92
N ARG A 19 1.42 15.46 11.22
CA ARG A 19 2.75 16.08 11.06
C ARG A 19 3.30 16.05 9.62
N ASN A 20 2.41 16.13 8.63
CA ASN A 20 2.79 16.25 7.23
C ASN A 20 2.05 17.43 6.58
N HIS A 21 2.60 18.65 6.73
CA HIS A 21 1.93 19.86 6.24
C HIS A 21 1.88 19.93 4.71
N THR A 22 2.67 19.13 3.99
CA THR A 22 2.68 19.10 2.52
C THR A 22 1.69 18.09 1.95
N CYS A 23 1.29 17.08 2.72
CA CYS A 23 0.31 16.11 2.27
C CYS A 23 -1.10 16.72 2.26
N PRO A 24 -1.82 16.74 1.12
CA PRO A 24 -3.17 17.31 1.06
C PRO A 24 -4.17 16.56 1.95
N PHE A 25 -3.93 15.28 2.24
CA PHE A 25 -4.77 14.43 3.09
C PHE A 25 -4.34 14.41 4.57
N ALA A 26 -3.39 15.26 4.96
CA ALA A 26 -3.06 15.42 6.38
C ALA A 26 -4.23 16.04 7.14
N LEU A 27 -4.42 15.63 8.40
CA LEU A 27 -5.57 16.04 9.22
C LEU A 27 -5.75 17.56 9.25
N GLU A 28 -4.66 18.30 9.41
CA GLU A 28 -4.67 19.76 9.48
C GLU A 28 -5.11 20.41 8.15
N ASN A 29 -4.67 19.85 7.02
CA ASN A 29 -5.02 20.34 5.70
C ASN A 29 -6.49 20.07 5.36
N VAL A 30 -7.01 18.91 5.77
CA VAL A 30 -8.43 18.58 5.64
C VAL A 30 -9.29 19.50 6.52
N ARG A 31 -8.93 19.68 7.80
CA ARG A 31 -9.64 20.61 8.70
C ARG A 31 -9.64 22.04 8.17
N ARG A 32 -8.51 22.50 7.62
CA ARG A 32 -8.40 23.83 7.00
C ARG A 32 -9.30 23.95 5.76
N HIS A 33 -9.37 22.92 4.93
CA HIS A 33 -10.22 22.90 3.75
C HIS A 33 -11.71 23.07 4.10
N PHE A 34 -12.19 22.32 5.11
CA PHE A 34 -13.59 22.37 5.56
C PHE A 34 -13.88 23.50 6.58
N ARG A 35 -12.85 24.18 7.09
CA ARG A 35 -12.94 25.17 8.19
C ARG A 35 -13.52 24.62 9.50
N GLU A 36 -13.36 23.31 9.73
CA GLU A 36 -13.84 22.63 10.94
C GLU A 36 -12.68 22.20 11.84
N PHE A 37 -12.34 23.06 12.80
CA PHE A 37 -11.27 22.80 13.76
C PHE A 37 -11.82 21.97 14.95
N GLY A 38 -11.22 20.81 15.21
CA GLY A 38 -11.66 19.86 16.27
C GLY A 38 -12.42 18.65 15.73
N TRP A 39 -12.94 18.71 14.51
CA TRP A 39 -13.59 17.59 13.83
C TRP A 39 -12.59 16.51 13.39
N THR A 40 -12.99 15.24 13.43
CA THR A 40 -12.19 14.12 12.92
C THR A 40 -12.89 13.55 11.68
N PRO A 41 -12.36 13.81 10.47
CA PRO A 41 -12.95 13.29 9.24
C PRO A 41 -12.90 11.76 9.18
N GLY A 42 -14.01 11.16 8.76
CA GLY A 42 -14.15 9.71 8.57
C GLY A 42 -13.76 9.25 7.15
N GLN A 43 -13.84 7.95 6.91
CA GLN A 43 -13.46 7.33 5.63
C GLN A 43 -14.25 7.88 4.43
N ASP A 44 -15.54 8.22 4.61
CA ASP A 44 -16.37 8.78 3.54
C ASP A 44 -15.88 10.17 3.11
N THR A 45 -15.51 11.03 4.05
CA THR A 45 -14.86 12.32 3.74
C THR A 45 -13.59 12.11 2.93
N TYR A 46 -12.72 11.18 3.34
CA TYR A 46 -11.51 10.92 2.57
C TYR A 46 -11.83 10.35 1.18
N ARG A 47 -12.82 9.45 1.05
CA ARG A 47 -13.27 8.94 -0.25
C ARG A 47 -13.65 10.09 -1.20
N GLU A 48 -14.42 11.06 -0.71
CA GLU A 48 -14.80 12.25 -1.49
C GLU A 48 -13.58 13.10 -1.88
N LEU A 49 -12.66 13.32 -0.95
CA LEU A 49 -11.42 14.06 -1.23
C LEU A 49 -10.53 13.35 -2.24
N TYR A 50 -10.45 12.01 -2.22
CA TYR A 50 -9.72 11.25 -3.24
C TYR A 50 -10.38 11.31 -4.62
N ALA A 51 -11.68 11.58 -4.70
CA ALA A 51 -12.37 11.85 -5.96
C ALA A 51 -12.19 13.30 -6.45
N ASN A 52 -11.72 14.21 -5.60
CA ASN A 52 -11.53 15.62 -5.94
C ASN A 52 -10.23 15.84 -6.77
N PRO A 53 -10.31 16.36 -8.01
CA PRO A 53 -9.14 16.57 -8.87
C PRO A 53 -8.05 17.50 -8.28
N ASP A 54 -8.41 18.48 -7.45
CA ASP A 54 -7.45 19.37 -6.81
C ASP A 54 -6.63 18.65 -5.72
N PHE A 55 -7.28 17.77 -4.97
CA PHE A 55 -6.59 16.92 -4.01
C PHE A 55 -5.71 15.89 -4.72
N GLN A 56 -6.20 15.27 -5.80
CA GLN A 56 -5.39 14.36 -6.60
C GLN A 56 -4.16 15.04 -7.18
N ARG A 57 -4.29 16.24 -7.76
CA ARG A 57 -3.17 17.02 -8.30
C ARG A 57 -2.12 17.29 -7.24
N ARG A 58 -2.52 17.83 -6.08
CA ARG A 58 -1.58 18.07 -4.98
C ARG A 58 -0.96 16.79 -4.42
N ALA A 59 -1.68 15.68 -4.45
CA ALA A 59 -1.18 14.40 -3.99
C ALA A 59 -0.13 13.81 -4.94
N ARG A 60 -0.21 14.08 -6.25
CA ARG A 60 0.85 13.71 -7.21
C ARG A 60 2.19 14.35 -6.86
N ASP A 61 2.17 15.55 -6.29
CA ASP A 61 3.36 16.30 -5.89
C ASP A 61 3.87 15.96 -4.47
N CYS A 62 3.28 14.96 -3.81
CA CYS A 62 3.72 14.53 -2.49
C CYS A 62 5.13 13.95 -2.56
N SER A 63 6.08 14.51 -1.81
CA SER A 63 7.49 14.07 -1.81
C SER A 63 7.69 12.62 -1.37
N ALA A 64 6.72 12.02 -0.67
CA ALA A 64 6.74 10.61 -0.30
C ALA A 64 6.36 9.67 -1.48
N HIS A 65 5.75 10.20 -2.55
CA HIS A 65 5.40 9.42 -3.74
C HIS A 65 6.60 9.40 -4.69
N GLN A 66 7.51 8.48 -4.44
CA GLN A 66 8.69 8.25 -5.28
C GLN A 66 8.53 6.97 -6.10
N GLY A 67 9.05 7.00 -7.33
CA GLY A 67 8.99 5.87 -8.25
C GLY A 67 7.64 5.69 -8.94
N SER A 68 7.66 4.93 -10.03
CA SER A 68 6.50 4.56 -10.84
C SER A 68 5.94 3.23 -10.37
N TRP A 69 4.71 3.25 -9.86
CA TRP A 69 3.96 2.04 -9.51
C TRP A 69 3.75 1.11 -10.71
N LEU A 70 3.61 1.66 -11.91
CA LEU A 70 3.44 0.88 -13.14
C LEU A 70 4.69 0.07 -13.52
N VAL A 71 5.86 0.47 -13.01
CA VAL A 71 7.15 -0.21 -13.25
C VAL A 71 7.52 -1.10 -12.06
N ALA A 72 7.34 -0.61 -10.84
CA ALA A 72 7.70 -1.33 -9.62
C ALA A 72 6.80 -2.56 -9.38
N LEU A 73 5.49 -2.48 -9.65
CA LEU A 73 4.58 -3.59 -9.38
C LEU A 73 4.90 -4.87 -10.17
N PRO A 74 5.14 -4.84 -11.49
CA PRO A 74 5.54 -6.05 -12.23
C PRO A 74 6.82 -6.70 -11.68
N ALA A 75 7.79 -5.91 -11.21
CA ALA A 75 9.01 -6.46 -10.61
C ALA A 75 8.74 -7.13 -9.26
N VAL A 76 7.89 -6.52 -8.42
CA VAL A 76 7.42 -7.11 -7.17
C VAL A 76 6.64 -8.39 -7.42
N GLU A 77 5.76 -8.40 -8.42
CA GLU A 77 5.00 -9.58 -8.83
C GLU A 77 5.91 -10.72 -9.23
N SER A 78 6.91 -10.46 -10.08
CA SER A 78 7.90 -11.46 -10.49
C SER A 78 8.60 -12.12 -9.29
N VAL A 79 8.98 -11.34 -8.26
CA VAL A 79 9.58 -11.89 -7.04
C VAL A 79 8.58 -12.76 -6.27
N LEU A 80 7.37 -12.24 -6.02
CA LEU A 80 6.36 -12.96 -5.23
C LEU A 80 5.88 -14.24 -5.92
N THR A 81 5.71 -14.26 -7.24
CA THR A 81 5.28 -15.46 -7.98
C THR A 81 6.30 -16.59 -7.95
N CYS A 82 7.59 -16.26 -7.78
CA CYS A 82 8.68 -17.22 -7.67
C CYS A 82 8.98 -17.62 -6.21
N THR A 83 8.26 -17.07 -5.23
CA THR A 83 8.56 -17.26 -3.81
C THR A 83 7.46 -18.08 -3.12
N PRO A 84 7.76 -19.25 -2.53
CA PRO A 84 6.77 -20.05 -1.82
C PRO A 84 6.00 -19.27 -0.75
N ALA A 85 4.69 -19.52 -0.59
CA ALA A 85 3.86 -18.86 0.43
C ALA A 85 4.32 -19.10 1.89
N SER A 86 5.19 -20.10 2.11
CA SER A 86 5.81 -20.42 3.40
C SER A 86 7.05 -19.58 3.72
N THR A 87 7.63 -18.89 2.74
CA THR A 87 8.85 -18.09 2.91
C THR A 87 8.62 -16.94 3.89
N ALA A 88 9.61 -16.69 4.76
CA ALA A 88 9.55 -15.64 5.77
C ALA A 88 9.69 -14.23 5.14
N PRO A 89 9.13 -13.17 5.75
CA PRO A 89 9.19 -11.82 5.16
C PRO A 89 10.61 -11.28 4.96
N ASP A 90 11.52 -11.53 5.90
CA ASP A 90 12.93 -11.13 5.81
C ASP A 90 13.68 -11.89 4.70
N GLU A 91 13.35 -13.17 4.49
CA GLU A 91 13.82 -13.94 3.33
C GLU A 91 13.28 -13.38 2.01
N ILE A 92 11.99 -13.01 1.93
CA ILE A 92 11.40 -12.36 0.75
C ILE A 92 12.09 -11.02 0.47
N GLU A 93 12.33 -10.22 1.50
CA GLU A 93 13.04 -8.94 1.38
C GLU A 93 14.47 -9.15 0.83
N LEU A 94 15.18 -10.16 1.33
CA LEU A 94 16.51 -10.51 0.86
C LEU A 94 16.49 -10.99 -0.60
N LEU A 95 15.52 -11.81 -0.98
CA LEU A 95 15.30 -12.23 -2.37
C LEU A 95 15.04 -11.03 -3.27
N ALA A 96 14.20 -10.09 -2.84
CA ALA A 96 13.91 -8.86 -3.57
C ALA A 96 15.16 -7.99 -3.77
N LYS A 97 15.98 -7.81 -2.72
CA LYS A 97 17.25 -7.06 -2.78
C LYS A 97 18.24 -7.64 -3.78
N ASN A 98 18.25 -8.97 -3.92
CA ASN A 98 19.15 -9.68 -4.83
C ASN A 98 18.50 -9.99 -6.20
N SER A 99 17.25 -9.58 -6.42
CA SER A 99 16.51 -9.91 -7.64
C SER A 99 17.02 -9.12 -8.85
N PRO A 100 17.37 -9.77 -9.96
CA PRO A 100 17.79 -9.09 -11.19
C PRO A 100 16.72 -8.14 -11.75
N VAL A 101 15.44 -8.48 -11.63
CA VAL A 101 14.35 -7.63 -12.15
C VAL A 101 14.20 -6.34 -11.34
N ILE A 102 14.49 -6.36 -10.04
CA ILE A 102 14.46 -5.18 -9.19
C ILE A 102 15.77 -4.38 -9.34
N SER A 103 16.92 -5.05 -9.43
CA SER A 103 18.21 -4.38 -9.57
C SER A 103 18.40 -3.70 -10.94
N ALA A 104 17.63 -4.07 -11.96
CA ALA A 104 17.59 -3.40 -13.25
C ALA A 104 16.77 -2.09 -13.25
N LEU A 105 15.93 -1.86 -12.24
CA LEU A 105 15.13 -0.63 -12.14
C LEU A 105 15.99 0.59 -11.82
N ASN A 106 15.54 1.78 -12.21
CA ASN A 106 16.14 3.03 -11.74
C ASN A 106 16.00 3.16 -10.21
N ASN A 107 16.77 4.06 -9.59
CA ASN A 107 16.83 4.17 -8.13
C ASN A 107 15.47 4.40 -7.46
N SER A 108 14.62 5.26 -8.02
CA SER A 108 13.32 5.58 -7.43
C SER A 108 12.35 4.41 -7.52
N ASP A 109 12.28 3.74 -8.67
CA ASP A 109 11.42 2.57 -8.89
C ASP A 109 11.88 1.36 -8.08
N ARG A 110 13.20 1.19 -7.96
CA ARG A 110 13.83 0.17 -7.11
C ARG A 110 13.50 0.38 -5.64
N ASN A 111 13.65 1.61 -5.14
CA ASN A 111 13.33 1.93 -3.76
C ASN A 111 11.84 1.71 -3.47
N LEU A 112 10.97 2.08 -4.41
CA LEU A 112 9.55 1.77 -4.32
C LEU A 112 9.33 0.26 -4.25
N ALA A 113 9.84 -0.52 -5.20
CA ALA A 113 9.69 -1.98 -5.24
C ALA A 113 10.18 -2.66 -3.95
N LEU A 114 11.36 -2.29 -3.45
CA LEU A 114 11.90 -2.81 -2.20
C LEU A 114 11.04 -2.41 -1.00
N SER A 115 10.54 -1.17 -0.95
CA SER A 115 9.66 -0.73 0.14
C SER A 115 8.33 -1.49 0.19
N LEU A 116 7.86 -2.05 -0.93
CA LEU A 116 6.64 -2.86 -0.97
C LEU A 116 6.84 -4.25 -0.37
N LEU A 117 8.10 -4.71 -0.29
CA LEU A 117 8.50 -6.01 0.24
C LEU A 117 9.31 -5.90 1.54
N ASP A 118 9.34 -4.72 2.15
CA ASP A 118 10.04 -4.47 3.42
C ASP A 118 9.44 -5.31 4.55
N SER A 119 10.28 -6.07 5.26
CA SER A 119 9.83 -6.99 6.30
C SER A 119 9.36 -6.29 7.58
N LEU A 120 9.86 -5.08 7.84
CA LEU A 120 9.60 -4.31 9.06
C LEU A 120 8.42 -3.36 8.90
N ASP A 121 8.29 -2.71 7.75
CA ASP A 121 7.19 -1.82 7.40
C ASP A 121 6.50 -2.25 6.10
N PRO A 122 5.93 -3.47 5.99
CA PRO A 122 5.12 -3.83 4.83
C PRO A 122 3.81 -3.06 4.82
N ILE A 123 3.10 -2.99 3.69
CA ILE A 123 1.70 -2.55 3.72
C ILE A 123 0.87 -3.63 4.40
N ARG A 124 0.08 -3.24 5.39
CA ARG A 124 -0.85 -4.07 6.16
C ARG A 124 -2.19 -3.36 6.20
N ILE A 125 -3.24 -4.15 6.11
CA ILE A 125 -4.62 -3.72 6.33
C ILE A 125 -5.17 -4.58 7.46
N PHE A 126 -5.85 -3.96 8.41
CA PHE A 126 -6.37 -4.67 9.57
C PHE A 126 -7.65 -4.00 10.07
N ARG A 127 -8.46 -4.78 10.78
CA ARG A 127 -9.71 -4.31 11.37
C ARG A 127 -9.51 -4.04 12.86
N THR A 128 -9.94 -2.88 13.33
CA THR A 128 -9.97 -2.54 14.76
C THR A 128 -11.14 -3.23 15.45
N HIS A 129 -11.15 -3.20 16.78
CA HIS A 129 -12.19 -3.83 17.61
C HIS A 129 -13.60 -3.29 17.31
N ASP A 130 -13.71 -2.00 16.98
CA ASP A 130 -14.96 -1.34 16.59
C ASP A 130 -15.39 -1.64 15.14
N GLY A 131 -14.62 -2.47 14.41
CA GLY A 131 -14.94 -2.87 13.05
C GLY A 131 -14.42 -1.93 11.96
N THR A 132 -13.68 -0.86 12.31
CA THR A 132 -13.08 0.05 11.33
C THR A 132 -11.87 -0.58 10.63
N TRP A 133 -11.72 -0.35 9.33
CA TRP A 133 -10.52 -0.77 8.60
C TRP A 133 -9.43 0.30 8.66
N LEU A 134 -8.24 -0.10 9.09
CA LEU A 134 -7.03 0.72 9.16
C LEU A 134 -5.90 0.08 8.36
N SER A 135 -4.87 0.87 8.09
CA SER A 135 -3.67 0.43 7.39
C SER A 135 -2.42 1.14 7.88
N ASN A 136 -1.27 0.46 7.84
CA ASN A 136 0.03 1.14 7.76
C ASN A 136 0.40 1.34 6.27
N GLY A 137 1.53 1.99 5.98
CA GLY A 137 1.91 2.29 4.59
C GLY A 137 0.98 3.30 3.90
N GLN A 138 0.36 4.21 4.66
CA GLN A 138 -0.62 5.18 4.15
C GLN A 138 -0.15 5.96 2.90
N HIS A 139 1.11 6.40 2.87
CA HIS A 139 1.68 7.07 1.70
C HIS A 139 1.82 6.15 0.49
N ARG A 140 2.13 4.86 0.68
CA ARG A 140 2.20 3.88 -0.41
C ARG A 140 0.79 3.61 -0.97
N ILE A 141 -0.21 3.44 -0.12
CA ILE A 141 -1.60 3.27 -0.57
C ILE A 141 -2.10 4.54 -1.30
N CYS A 142 -1.74 5.73 -0.81
CA CYS A 142 -2.05 7.01 -1.47
C CYS A 142 -1.43 7.06 -2.86
N ALA A 143 -0.11 6.80 -2.95
CA ALA A 143 0.62 6.78 -4.22
C ALA A 143 0.02 5.78 -5.21
N ALA A 144 -0.32 4.56 -4.76
CA ALA A 144 -0.97 3.54 -5.57
C ALA A 144 -2.32 4.02 -6.14
N ARG A 145 -3.17 4.61 -5.29
CA ARG A 145 -4.47 5.20 -5.71
C ARG A 145 -4.28 6.28 -6.77
N ILE A 146 -3.35 7.20 -6.53
CA ILE A 146 -3.06 8.31 -7.45
C ILE A 146 -2.47 7.81 -8.77
N ALA A 147 -1.65 6.75 -8.73
CA ALA A 147 -1.12 6.09 -9.91
C ALA A 147 -2.16 5.26 -10.68
N GLY A 148 -3.36 5.04 -10.11
CA GLY A 148 -4.44 4.30 -10.74
C GLY A 148 -4.17 2.80 -10.87
N VAL A 149 -3.29 2.23 -10.04
CA VAL A 149 -3.05 0.78 -10.06
C VAL A 149 -4.21 0.01 -9.45
N SER A 150 -4.49 -1.17 -9.99
CA SER A 150 -5.66 -1.95 -9.58
C SER A 150 -5.47 -2.67 -8.25
N HIS A 151 -4.24 -3.12 -7.95
CA HIS A 151 -3.93 -3.91 -6.75
C HIS A 151 -2.62 -3.45 -6.10
N ILE A 152 -2.51 -3.71 -4.80
CA ILE A 152 -1.30 -3.49 -4.00
C ILE A 152 -0.90 -4.77 -3.28
N PRO A 153 0.40 -5.02 -3.06
CA PRO A 153 0.85 -6.13 -2.24
C PRO A 153 0.63 -5.77 -0.77
N VAL A 154 -0.10 -6.61 -0.06
CA VAL A 154 -0.41 -6.44 1.36
C VAL A 154 0.06 -7.67 2.13
N TRP A 155 0.86 -7.46 3.16
CA TRP A 155 1.24 -8.49 4.10
C TRP A 155 0.06 -8.82 4.99
N TRP A 156 -0.37 -10.09 4.96
CA TRP A 156 -1.56 -10.52 5.67
C TRP A 156 -1.24 -11.45 6.85
N LYS A 157 -1.95 -11.24 7.96
CA LYS A 157 -1.79 -12.06 9.16
C LYS A 157 -2.29 -13.48 8.89
N PHE A 158 -1.46 -14.48 9.21
CA PHE A 158 -1.83 -15.89 9.09
C PHE A 158 -3.06 -16.23 9.94
N GLY A 159 -3.93 -17.10 9.41
CA GLY A 159 -5.17 -17.53 10.08
C GLY A 159 -6.31 -16.51 10.07
N VAL A 160 -6.09 -15.30 9.53
CA VAL A 160 -7.15 -14.30 9.34
C VAL A 160 -7.63 -14.36 7.90
N ARG A 161 -8.94 -14.50 7.69
CA ARG A 161 -9.52 -14.45 6.34
C ARG A 161 -9.20 -13.08 5.69
N PRO A 162 -8.58 -13.05 4.50
CA PRO A 162 -8.36 -11.80 3.78
C PRO A 162 -9.69 -11.19 3.29
N PRO A 163 -9.73 -9.89 2.95
CA PRO A 163 -10.95 -9.25 2.46
C PRO A 163 -11.39 -9.91 1.14
N ASP A 164 -12.67 -9.79 0.82
CA ASP A 164 -13.20 -10.32 -0.43
C ASP A 164 -12.46 -9.69 -1.63
N GLY A 165 -12.19 -10.49 -2.67
CA GLY A 165 -11.40 -10.07 -3.83
C GLY A 165 -9.88 -10.16 -3.67
N ALA A 166 -9.36 -10.39 -2.46
CA ALA A 166 -7.94 -10.65 -2.23
C ALA A 166 -7.46 -11.90 -2.96
N LYS A 167 -6.31 -11.82 -3.62
CA LYS A 167 -5.68 -12.97 -4.29
C LYS A 167 -4.31 -13.26 -3.67
N PRO A 168 -3.95 -14.54 -3.42
CA PRO A 168 -2.59 -14.87 -3.00
C PRO A 168 -1.58 -14.32 -4.02
N ALA A 169 -0.55 -13.62 -3.53
CA ALA A 169 0.51 -13.10 -4.40
C ALA A 169 1.61 -14.14 -4.65
N GLN A 170 1.68 -15.15 -3.79
CA GLN A 170 2.63 -16.26 -3.86
C GLN A 170 1.89 -17.54 -4.27
N PRO A 171 2.56 -18.48 -4.99
CA PRO A 171 1.99 -19.77 -5.30
C PRO A 171 1.60 -20.52 -4.02
N THR A 172 0.41 -21.11 -4.04
CA THR A 172 -0.04 -21.99 -2.94
C THR A 172 0.86 -23.23 -2.92
N PRO A 173 1.27 -23.73 -1.73
CA PRO A 173 2.01 -24.99 -1.68
C PRO A 173 1.16 -26.07 -2.34
N LEU A 174 1.76 -26.83 -3.27
CA LEU A 174 1.12 -28.05 -3.76
C LEU A 174 0.87 -28.95 -2.53
N SER A 175 -0.38 -29.35 -2.32
CA SER A 175 -0.67 -30.37 -1.30
C SER A 175 0.18 -31.60 -1.62
N PRO A 176 0.86 -32.19 -0.62
CA PRO A 176 1.47 -33.50 -0.83
C PRO A 176 0.34 -34.47 -1.18
N GLY A 177 0.41 -35.02 -2.40
CA GLY A 177 -0.47 -36.10 -2.85
C GLY A 177 -0.13 -37.43 -2.19
#